data_AF-A0A3C1L6C4-F1
#
_entry.id   AF-A0A3C1L6C4-F1
#
_cell.length_a   1.000
_cell.length_b   1.000
_cell.length_c   1.000
_cell.angle_alpha   90.00
_cell.angle_beta   90.00
_cell.angle_gamma   90.00
#
_symmetry.space_group_name_H-M   'P 1'
#
loop_
_entity.id
_entity.type
_entity.pdbx_description
1 polymer ?
#
loop_
_entity_poly.entity_id
_entity_poly.type
_entity_poly.pdbx_seq_one_letter_code
_entity_poly.pdbx_strand_id
1 'polypeptide(L)'
;MTTTPSAAGFTMPAEHEPHSGCLMAWPSRAELWGERLEAATHEYAAVARTIAAFEPVTMVCNPGLAADVRNLCGAGVTPVEIPINDS
;
A
#
# COMPACT_ATOMS: atom_id res chain seq x y z
N MET A 1 13.01 -10.30 28.92
CA MET A 1 12.66 -11.58 28.28
C MET A 1 11.72 -11.28 27.15
N THR A 2 12.08 -11.65 25.93
CA THR A 2 11.23 -11.42 24.75
C THR A 2 10.33 -12.64 24.59
N THR A 3 9.03 -12.48 24.84
CA THR A 3 8.03 -13.52 24.56
C THR A 3 7.82 -13.63 23.05
N THR A 4 7.56 -14.83 22.53
CA THR A 4 7.20 -15.01 21.12
C THR A 4 5.70 -14.74 20.93
N PRO A 5 5.23 -14.39 19.71
CA PRO A 5 3.80 -14.20 19.45
C PRO A 5 2.96 -15.42 19.86
N SER A 6 3.44 -16.63 19.53
CA SER A 6 2.77 -17.88 19.91
C SER A 6 2.73 -18.08 21.44
N ALA A 7 3.82 -17.80 22.16
CA ALA A 7 3.85 -17.87 23.61
C ALA A 7 2.93 -16.81 24.27
N ALA A 8 2.65 -15.71 23.57
CA ALA A 8 1.69 -14.69 23.97
C ALA A 8 0.24 -14.93 23.48
N GLY A 9 -0.02 -16.06 22.81
CA GLY A 9 -1.37 -16.44 22.34
C GLY A 9 -1.81 -15.83 21.01
N PHE A 10 -0.90 -15.21 20.25
CA PHE A 10 -1.17 -14.66 18.92
C PHE A 10 -0.89 -15.67 17.81
N THR A 11 -1.64 -15.55 16.71
CA THR A 11 -1.44 -16.29 15.45
C THR A 11 -1.49 -15.32 14.27
N MET A 12 -0.83 -15.68 13.16
CA MET A 12 -1.06 -15.01 11.88
C MET A 12 -2.25 -15.70 11.21
N PRO A 13 -3.40 -15.01 11.05
CA PRO A 13 -4.56 -15.58 10.35
C PRO A 13 -4.24 -15.81 8.88
N ALA A 14 -5.04 -16.66 8.23
CA ALA A 14 -4.92 -16.84 6.79
C ALA A 14 -5.43 -15.61 6.02
N GLU A 15 -4.92 -15.38 4.82
CA GLU A 15 -5.27 -14.21 3.97
C GLU A 15 -6.73 -14.19 3.47
N HIS A 16 -7.50 -15.26 3.70
CA HIS A 16 -8.92 -15.29 3.36
C HIS A 16 -9.83 -15.00 4.56
N GLU A 17 -9.25 -14.81 5.75
CA GLU A 17 -10.00 -14.40 6.93
C GLU A 17 -10.41 -12.92 6.82
N PRO A 18 -11.41 -12.44 7.57
CA PRO A 18 -11.87 -11.06 7.47
C PRO A 18 -10.75 -10.05 7.72
N HIS A 19 -10.64 -9.07 6.82
CA HIS A 19 -9.67 -8.00 6.88
C HIS A 19 -10.28 -6.69 7.42
N SER A 20 -9.44 -5.89 8.09
CA SER A 20 -9.78 -4.51 8.42
C SER A 20 -9.40 -3.52 7.31
N GLY A 21 -8.57 -3.94 6.36
CA GLY A 21 -8.05 -3.12 5.27
C GLY A 21 -6.75 -3.65 4.68
N CYS A 22 -6.34 -3.05 3.57
CA CYS A 22 -5.15 -3.39 2.80
C CYS A 22 -4.07 -2.30 2.90
N LEU A 23 -2.81 -2.71 3.04
CA LEU A 23 -1.65 -1.83 2.92
C LEU A 23 -1.00 -2.04 1.55
N MET A 24 -0.70 -0.95 0.86
CA MET A 24 0.08 -0.93 -0.38
C MET A 24 1.20 0.10 -0.27
N ALA A 25 2.28 -0.06 -1.01
CA ALA A 25 3.31 0.96 -1.16
C ALA A 25 3.40 1.47 -2.61
N TRP A 26 3.60 2.78 -2.73
CA TRP A 26 3.54 3.51 -3.99
C TRP A 26 4.83 3.33 -4.78
N PRO A 27 4.76 3.06 -6.11
CA PRO A 27 5.96 2.91 -6.92
C PRO A 27 6.75 4.22 -6.94
N SER A 28 7.99 4.14 -6.47
CA SER A 28 8.83 5.32 -6.28
C SER A 28 10.27 5.17 -6.77
N ARG A 29 10.72 3.95 -7.05
CA ARG A 29 12.11 3.68 -7.43
C ARG A 29 12.38 3.88 -8.92
N ALA A 30 12.76 5.10 -9.28
CA ALA A 30 13.08 5.46 -10.66
C ALA A 30 14.19 4.59 -11.29
N GLU A 31 15.18 4.13 -10.53
CA GLU A 31 16.24 3.24 -11.04
C GLU A 31 15.73 1.88 -11.50
N LEU A 32 14.69 1.35 -10.84
CA LEU A 32 14.07 0.07 -11.18
C LEU A 32 13.10 0.23 -12.36
N TRP A 33 12.25 1.25 -12.29
CA TRP A 33 11.16 1.43 -13.24
C TRP A 33 11.57 2.19 -14.50
N GLY A 34 12.56 3.07 -14.42
CA GLY A 34 12.99 3.93 -15.53
C GLY A 34 11.82 4.65 -16.18
N GLU A 35 11.74 4.57 -17.51
CA GLU A 35 10.65 5.13 -18.32
C GLU A 35 9.28 4.49 -18.06
N ARG A 36 9.23 3.36 -17.34
CA ARG A 36 7.98 2.65 -17.00
C ARG A 36 7.36 3.11 -15.69
N LEU A 37 7.99 4.05 -14.96
CA LEU A 37 7.50 4.49 -13.66
C LEU A 37 6.08 5.06 -13.76
N GLU A 38 5.80 5.90 -14.75
CA GLU A 38 4.46 6.45 -14.96
C GLU A 38 3.41 5.34 -15.20
N ALA A 39 3.74 4.37 -16.06
CA ALA A 39 2.86 3.24 -16.32
C ALA A 39 2.63 2.40 -15.04
N ALA A 40 3.69 2.13 -14.26
CA ALA A 40 3.59 1.42 -12.99
C ALA A 40 2.68 2.16 -12.00
N THR A 41 2.81 3.48 -11.89
CA THR A 41 1.95 4.33 -11.07
C THR A 41 0.47 4.17 -11.43
N HIS A 42 0.13 4.17 -12.72
CA HIS A 42 -1.24 3.96 -13.18
C HIS A 42 -1.78 2.56 -12.86
N GLU A 43 -0.96 1.52 -13.03
CA GLU A 43 -1.33 0.14 -12.71
C GLU A 43 -1.52 -0.06 -11.20
N TYR A 44 -0.62 0.47 -10.37
CA TYR A 44 -0.76 0.45 -8.91
C TYR A 44 -2.03 1.16 -8.46
N ALA A 45 -2.34 2.32 -9.04
CA ALA A 45 -3.58 3.02 -8.77
C ALA A 45 -4.81 2.21 -9.19
N ALA A 46 -4.75 1.46 -10.29
CA ALA A 46 -5.83 0.58 -10.73
C ALA A 46 -6.08 -0.57 -9.75
N VAL A 47 -5.01 -1.22 -9.27
CA VAL A 47 -5.11 -2.25 -8.23
C VAL A 47 -5.69 -1.66 -6.94
N ALA A 48 -5.17 -0.52 -6.47
CA ALA A 48 -5.64 0.12 -5.25
C ALA A 48 -7.13 0.49 -5.32
N ARG A 49 -7.59 1.05 -6.46
CA ARG A 49 -9.03 1.33 -6.69
C ARG A 49 -9.89 0.07 -6.67
N THR A 50 -9.36 -1.03 -7.19
CA THR A 50 -10.08 -2.31 -7.24
C THR A 50 -10.26 -2.88 -5.84
N ILE A 51 -9.20 -2.87 -5.02
CA ILE A 51 -9.25 -3.32 -3.62
C ILE A 51 -10.17 -2.39 -2.79
N ALA A 52 -10.10 -1.08 -3.03
CA ALA A 52 -10.91 -0.07 -2.34
C ALA A 52 -12.43 -0.25 -2.50
N ALA A 53 -12.89 -1.06 -3.47
CA ALA A 53 -14.29 -1.44 -3.59
C ALA A 53 -14.75 -2.47 -2.54
N PHE A 54 -13.82 -3.16 -1.88
CA PHE A 54 -14.08 -4.23 -0.92
C PHE A 54 -13.65 -3.86 0.50
N GLU A 55 -12.53 -3.14 0.65
CA GLU A 55 -11.98 -2.77 1.94
C GLU A 55 -11.18 -1.45 1.90
N PRO A 56 -10.96 -0.76 3.04
CA PRO A 56 -10.13 0.44 3.06
C PRO A 56 -8.68 0.15 2.63
N VAL A 57 -8.14 1.00 1.77
CA VAL A 57 -6.73 0.91 1.35
C VAL A 57 -5.92 2.06 1.94
N THR A 58 -4.80 1.74 2.57
CA THR A 58 -3.78 2.72 2.95
C THR A 58 -2.58 2.59 2.03
N MET A 59 -2.24 3.67 1.34
CA MET A 59 -1.10 3.73 0.43
C MET A 59 0.06 4.45 1.10
N VAL A 60 1.14 3.73 1.39
CA VAL A 60 2.38 4.33 1.86
C VAL A 60 3.11 4.92 0.65
N CYS A 61 3.45 6.20 0.71
CA CYS A 61 4.17 6.86 -0.37
C CYS A 61 5.29 7.76 0.18
N ASN A 62 6.28 8.07 -0.66
CA ASN A 62 7.31 9.04 -0.29
C ASN A 62 6.68 10.42 -0.01
N PRO A 63 7.26 11.21 0.92
CA PRO A 63 6.80 12.57 1.20
C PRO A 63 6.72 13.43 -0.06
N GLY A 64 5.61 14.14 -0.23
CA GLY A 64 5.29 14.94 -1.41
C GLY A 64 4.42 14.24 -2.44
N LEU A 65 4.27 12.91 -2.38
CA LEU A 65 3.50 12.13 -3.35
C LEU A 65 2.03 11.89 -2.95
N ALA A 66 1.58 12.37 -1.78
CA ALA A 66 0.20 12.17 -1.35
C ALA A 66 -0.83 12.79 -2.31
N ALA A 67 -0.48 13.86 -3.02
CA ALA A 67 -1.35 14.45 -4.04
C ALA A 67 -1.55 13.49 -5.22
N ASP A 68 -0.46 12.88 -5.72
CA ASP A 68 -0.51 11.94 -6.84
C ASP A 68 -1.33 10.70 -6.51
N VAL A 69 -1.14 10.15 -5.29
CA VAL A 69 -1.96 9.04 -4.80
C VAL A 69 -3.44 9.40 -4.81
N ARG A 70 -3.83 10.56 -4.27
CA ARG A 70 -5.24 10.99 -4.24
C ARG A 70 -5.79 11.19 -5.65
N ASN A 71 -5.01 11.81 -6.53
CA ASN A 71 -5.42 12.12 -7.91
C ASN A 71 -5.65 10.84 -8.72
N LEU A 72 -4.81 9.83 -8.56
CA LEU A 72 -4.88 8.59 -9.35
C LEU A 72 -5.74 7.50 -8.69
N CYS A 73 -5.78 7.43 -7.36
CA CYS A 73 -6.48 6.37 -6.64
C CYS A 73 -7.90 6.77 -6.19
N GLY A 74 -8.21 8.06 -6.10
CA GLY A 74 -9.50 8.54 -5.62
C GLY A 74 -9.71 8.39 -4.11
N ALA A 75 -10.91 8.73 -3.64
CA ALA A 75 -11.22 8.91 -2.22
C ALA A 75 -11.24 7.62 -1.38
N GLY A 76 -11.27 6.44 -2.01
CA GLY A 76 -11.24 5.14 -1.31
C GLY A 76 -9.84 4.73 -0.82
N VAL A 77 -8.80 5.52 -1.15
CA VAL A 77 -7.41 5.23 -0.80
C VAL A 77 -6.85 6.38 0.05
N THR A 78 -6.32 6.04 1.22
CA THR A 78 -5.72 7.00 2.15
C THR A 78 -4.19 7.01 2.00
N PRO A 79 -3.56 8.12 1.55
CA PRO A 79 -2.11 8.22 1.52
C PRO A 79 -1.53 8.43 2.93
N VAL A 80 -0.41 7.77 3.19
CA VAL A 80 0.43 7.98 4.37
C VAL A 80 1.87 8.24 3.90
N GLU A 81 2.41 9.41 4.23
CA GLU A 81 3.72 9.84 3.77
C GLU A 81 4.83 9.33 4.71
N ILE A 82 5.51 8.26 4.30
CA ILE A 82 6.64 7.65 5.00
C ILE A 82 7.70 7.31 3.94
N PRO A 83 8.99 7.63 4.15
CA PRO A 83 10.04 7.26 3.21
C PRO A 83 10.07 5.76 2.93
N ILE A 84 10.04 5.39 1.65
CA ILE A 84 10.15 4.03 1.13
C ILE A 84 11.17 3.98 -0.01
N ASN A 85 11.84 2.84 -0.16
CA ASN A 85 12.91 2.67 -1.14
C ASN A 85 12.42 2.04 -2.47
N ASP A 86 11.22 1.46 -2.48
CA ASP A 86 10.67 0.77 -3.67
C ASP A 86 9.15 0.93 -3.77
N SER A 87 8.41 -0.17 -3.72
CA SER A 87 6.94 -0.30 -3.73
C SER A 87 6.50 -1.49 -2.91
#